data_AF-A0A6G3BMM8-F1
#
_entry.id   AF-A0A6G3BMM8-F1
#
_cell.length_a   1.000
_cell.length_b   1.000
_cell.length_c   1.000
_cell.angle_alpha   90.00
_cell.angle_beta   90.00
_cell.angle_gamma   90.00
#
_symmetry.space_group_name_H-M   'P 1'
#
loop_
_entity.id
_entity.type
_entity.pdbx_description
1 polymer ?
#
loop_
_entity_poly.entity_id
_entity_poly.type
_entity_poly.pdbx_seq_one_letter_code
_entity_poly.pdbx_strand_id
1 'polypeptide(L)' 'MTEPRYDAVIHAPNRLQICAMLAAVDSMEFSRVRESLGVSDSVLCKHLKVLEGAGDAPPGGEGKTPPPD' A
#
# COMPACT_ATOMS: atom_id res chain seq x y z
N MET A 1 22.63 4.99 5.84
CA MET A 1 21.31 5.35 6.41
C MET A 1 20.38 5.56 5.24
N THR A 2 19.28 4.81 5.14
CA THR A 2 18.29 5.02 4.09
C THR A 2 17.59 6.34 4.35
N GLU A 3 17.67 7.28 3.40
CA GLU A 3 16.95 8.56 3.52
C GLU A 3 15.44 8.32 3.56
N PRO A 4 14.70 8.99 4.46
CA PRO A 4 13.26 8.89 4.49
C PRO A 4 12.70 9.46 3.19
N ARG A 5 12.04 8.61 2.39
CA ARG A 5 11.48 8.98 1.09
C ARG A 5 9.97 8.89 1.14
N TYR A 6 9.31 9.93 0.64
CA TYR A 6 7.86 9.92 0.49
C TYR A 6 7.47 8.95 -0.63
N ASP A 7 6.57 8.04 -0.29
CA ASP A 7 5.95 7.09 -1.19
C ASP A 7 4.45 7.39 -1.26
N ALA A 8 3.98 7.92 -2.39
CA ALA A 8 2.57 8.29 -2.57
C ALA A 8 1.63 7.07 -2.50
N VAL A 9 2.14 5.85 -2.74
CA VAL A 9 1.40 4.62 -2.52
C VAL A 9 1.24 4.41 -1.02
N ILE A 10 2.31 4.22 -0.26
CA ILE A 10 2.17 3.86 1.16
C ILE A 10 1.60 5.01 2.01
N HIS A 11 1.94 6.28 1.73
CA HIS A 11 1.58 7.42 2.57
C HIS A 11 0.15 7.95 2.37
N ALA A 12 -0.71 7.27 1.61
CA ALA A 12 -2.13 7.57 1.64
C ALA A 12 -2.76 7.02 2.93
N PRO A 13 -3.65 7.77 3.61
CA PRO A 13 -4.10 7.45 4.98
C PRO A 13 -4.55 5.99 5.16
N ASN A 14 -5.48 5.51 4.33
CA ASN A 14 -6.00 4.15 4.44
C ASN A 14 -4.94 3.09 4.14
N ARG A 15 -4.03 3.34 3.17
CA ARG A 15 -2.99 2.38 2.81
C ARG A 15 -1.91 2.30 3.89
N LEU A 16 -1.53 3.45 4.45
CA LEU A 16 -0.63 3.51 5.60
C LEU A 16 -1.20 2.76 6.80
N GLN A 17 -2.49 2.95 7.09
CA GLN A 17 -3.18 2.24 8.16
C GLN A 17 -3.22 0.72 7.91
N ILE A 18 -3.53 0.27 6.68
CA ILE A 18 -3.48 -1.15 6.30
C ILE A 18 -2.07 -1.72 6.55
N CYS A 19 -1.03 -1.04 6.06
CA CYS A 19 0.35 -1.46 6.27
C CYS A 19 0.72 -1.51 7.76
N ALA A 20 0.30 -0.52 8.56
CA ALA A 20 0.55 -0.50 9.99
C ALA A 20 -0.16 -1.63 10.74
N MET A 21 -1.40 -1.96 10.36
CA MET A 21 -2.15 -3.08 10.94
C MET A 21 -1.51 -4.43 10.63
N LEU A 22 -1.01 -4.60 9.40
CA LEU A 22 -0.34 -5.83 8.95
C LEU A 22 1.11 -5.93 9.43
N ALA A 23 1.77 -4.83 9.78
CA ALA A 23 3.17 -4.86 10.22
C ALA A 23 3.41 -5.68 11.51
N ALA A 24 2.38 -5.90 12.31
CA ALA A 24 2.46 -6.62 13.58
C ALA A 24 1.96 -8.08 13.51
N VAL A 25 1.42 -8.53 12.37
CA VAL A 25 0.77 -9.84 12.23
C VAL A 25 1.08 -10.48 10.87
N ASP A 26 1.16 -11.81 10.81
CA ASP A 26 1.34 -12.51 9.54
C ASP A 26 0.12 -12.40 8.62
N SER A 27 -1.07 -12.33 9.20
CA SER A 27 -2.33 -12.20 8.47
C SER A 27 -3.43 -11.57 9.32
N MET A 28 -4.41 -10.96 8.65
CA MET A 28 -5.58 -10.37 9.29
C MET A 28 -6.84 -10.61 8.46
N GLU A 29 -7.96 -10.85 9.13
CA GLU A 29 -9.27 -10.99 8.49
C GLU A 29 -9.67 -9.72 7.72
N PHE A 30 -10.12 -9.89 6.47
CA PHE A 30 -10.57 -8.77 5.63
C PHE A 30 -11.68 -7.94 6.31
N SER A 31 -12.58 -8.62 7.03
CA SER A 31 -13.67 -8.01 7.79
C SER A 31 -13.18 -7.14 8.95
N ARG A 32 -12.05 -7.47 9.57
CA ARG A 32 -11.44 -6.66 10.62
C ARG A 32 -10.80 -5.39 10.06
N VAL A 33 -10.15 -5.51 8.90
CA VAL A 33 -9.52 -4.38 8.21
C VAL A 33 -10.58 -3.37 7.74
N ARG A 34 -11.66 -3.84 7.10
CA ARG A 34 -12.76 -2.94 6.66
C ARG A 34 -13.43 -2.24 7.84
N GLU A 35 -13.63 -2.94 8.96
CA GLU A 35 -14.31 -2.41 10.15
C GLU A 35 -13.44 -1.36 10.83
N SER A 36 -12.13 -1.61 10.89
CA SER A 36 -11.16 -0.68 11.47
C SER A 36 -11.01 0.60 10.64
N LEU A 37 -11.10 0.49 9.32
CA LEU A 37 -11.02 1.62 8.39
C LEU A 37 -12.37 2.34 8.20
N GLY A 38 -13.50 1.72 8.54
CA GLY A 38 -14.83 2.26 8.30
C GLY A 38 -15.18 2.42 6.81
N VAL A 39 -14.63 1.54 5.95
CA VAL A 39 -14.81 1.59 4.49
C VAL A 39 -15.60 0.39 3.98
N SER A 40 -16.12 0.50 2.76
CA SER A 40 -16.77 -0.62 2.07
C SER A 40 -15.75 -1.60 1.49
N ASP A 41 -16.19 -2.83 1.25
CA ASP A 41 -15.38 -3.91 0.67
C ASP A 41 -14.75 -3.50 -0.67
N SER A 42 -15.50 -2.78 -1.52
CA SER A 42 -14.98 -2.29 -2.81
C SER A 42 -13.84 -1.28 -2.64
N VAL A 43 -13.91 -0.41 -1.63
CA VAL A 43 -12.87 0.57 -1.33
C VAL A 43 -11.63 -0.14 -0.78
N LEU A 44 -11.81 -1.08 0.15
CA LEU A 44 -10.69 -1.87 0.69
C LEU A 44 -9.98 -2.67 -0.41
N CYS A 45 -10.72 -3.38 -1.27
CA CYS A 45 -10.14 -4.11 -2.40
C CYS A 45 -9.32 -3.22 -3.34
N LYS A 46 -9.75 -1.97 -3.58
CA LYS A 46 -8.98 -1.01 -4.40
C LYS A 46 -7.66 -0.65 -3.72
N HIS A 47 -7.68 -0.43 -2.40
CA HIS A 47 -6.47 -0.14 -1.65
C HIS A 47 -5.50 -1.33 -1.67
N LEU A 48 -5.99 -2.55 -1.45
CA LEU A 48 -5.18 -3.78 -1.49
C LEU A 48 -4.54 -3.98 -2.87
N LYS A 49 -5.31 -3.84 -3.96
CA LYS A 49 -4.74 -3.93 -5.33
C LYS A 49 -3.62 -2.94 -5.60
N VAL A 50 -3.75 -1.72 -5.09
CA VAL A 50 -2.71 -0.69 -5.22
C VAL A 50 -1.46 -1.05 -4.40
N LEU A 51 -1.64 -1.63 -3.21
CA LEU A 51 -0.54 -2.11 -2.37
C LEU A 51 0.17 -3.32 -2.98
N GLU A 52 -0.58 -4.31 -3.47
CA GLU A 52 -0.05 -5.49 -4.17
C GLU A 52 0.78 -5.07 -5.39
N GLY A 53 0.24 -4.20 -6.24
CA GLY A 53 0.94 -3.70 -7.43
C GLY A 53 2.19 -2.86 -7.13
N ALA A 54 2.38 -2.39 -5.89
CA ALA A 54 3.60 -1.70 -5.46
C ALA A 54 4.67 -2.65 -4.91
N GLY A 55 4.30 -3.87 -4.47
CA GLY A 55 5.25 -4.88 -3.98
C GLY A 55 6.12 -5.50 -5.08
N ASP A 56 5.64 -5.49 -6.33
CA ASP A 56 6.42 -5.88 -7.52
C ASP A 56 7.32 -4.76 -8.05
N ALA A 57 7.14 -3.52 -7.58
CA ALA A 57 8.00 -2.41 -7.97
C ALA A 57 9.26 -2.40 -7.08
N PRO A 58 10.48 -2.28 -7.65
CA PRO A 58 11.68 -2.15 -6.84
C PRO A 58 11.55 -0.96 -5.88
N PRO A 59 12.13 -1.02 -4.66
CA PRO A 59 12.12 0.07 -3.69
C PRO A 59 12.93 1.24 -4.27
N GLY A 60 12.27 2.09 -5.05
CA GLY A 60 12.91 3.07 -5.90
C GLY A 60 12.17 3.30 -7.22
N GLY A 61 10.82 3.25 -7.23
CA GLY A 61 10.00 3.61 -8.38
C GLY A 61 10.14 5.09 -8.75
N GLU A 62 11.28 5.44 -9.33
CA GLU A 62 11.44 6.59 -10.19
C GLU A 62 10.45 6.43 -11.33
N GLY A 63 9.62 7.45 -11.53
CA GLY A 63 8.57 7.42 -12.52
C GLY A 63 9.11 7.02 -13.89
N LYS A 64 8.41 6.08 -14.54
CA LYS A 64 8.36 5.90 -15.99
C LYS A 64 9.59 6.44 -16.73
N THR A 65 10.70 5.71 -16.73
CA THR A 65 11.75 5.92 -17.73
C THR A 65 11.13 5.66 -19.11
N PRO A 66 11.11 6.65 -20.03
CA PRO A 66 10.69 6.38 -21.40
C PRO A 66 11.69 5.40 -22.06
N PRO A 67 11.24 4.59 -23.03
CA PRO A 67 12.14 3.69 -23.75
C PRO A 67 13.25 4.52 -24.44
N PRO A 68 14.50 4.03 -24.51
CA PRO A 68 15.47 4.60 -25.43
C PRO A 68 15.01 4.35 -26.88
N ASP A 69 15.30 5.29 -27.77
CA ASP A 69 14.97 5.29 -29.21
C ASP A 69 15.00 3.90 -29.90
#